data_AF-A0A948VN21-F1
#
_entry.id   AF-A0A948VN21-F1
#
_cell.length_a   1.000
_cell.length_b   1.000
_cell.length_c   1.000
_cell.angle_alpha   90.00
_cell.angle_beta   90.00
_cell.angle_gamma   90.00
#
_symmetry.space_group_name_H-M   'P 1'
#
loop_
_entity.id
_entity.type
_entity.pdbx_description
1 polymer ?
#
loop_
_entity_poly.entity_id
_entity_poly.type
_entity_poly.pdbx_seq_one_letter_code
_entity_poly.pdbx_strand_id
1 'polypeptide(L)'
;MNFSRPVWVEVSLDNIKHNVTKVAGFISRRTKVMAVVKANAYGHGLVEVARACIKSQPSRVVFLGVSSVEEGISIRRAKIKSPVLILGTLYPFESFKEVLKHSLVPTVASVLGLKVLDGYARKLNRVAPFHLKVDTGMGRIGISPDAVKGFLRNMEECRNVRLEGVFTHFAAADSDDAFTKEQIRLFDGVVGAVKEGASAIKGMRFNGIEFHAASSSAIIKFPESHYSMVRPGLCLYGLLPFPGSDSVLRTKPALS
;
A
#
# COMPACT_ATOMS: atom_id res chain seq x y z
N MET A 1 -31.72 11.32 6.39
CA MET A 1 -30.90 12.15 7.31
C MET A 1 -31.53 13.54 7.29
N ASN A 2 -31.82 14.12 8.45
CA ASN A 2 -32.28 15.51 8.53
C ASN A 2 -31.07 16.38 8.84
N PHE A 3 -30.62 17.16 7.86
CA PHE A 3 -29.56 18.13 8.05
C PHE A 3 -30.18 19.50 8.29
N SER A 4 -29.71 20.23 9.31
CA SER A 4 -30.14 21.60 9.57
C SER A 4 -29.60 22.62 8.55
N ARG A 5 -28.62 22.22 7.73
CA ARG A 5 -28.02 23.02 6.67
C ARG A 5 -28.21 22.31 5.32
N PRO A 6 -28.70 22.99 4.27
CA PRO A 6 -28.95 22.39 2.96
C PRO A 6 -27.67 22.32 2.10
N VAL A 7 -26.55 21.93 2.70
CA VAL A 7 -25.27 21.74 2.00
C VAL A 7 -24.73 20.36 2.39
N TRP A 8 -24.58 19.50 1.41
CA TRP A 8 -24.04 18.15 1.56
C TRP A 8 -23.17 17.81 0.36
N VAL A 9 -22.47 16.68 0.48
CA VAL A 9 -21.75 16.06 -0.62
C VAL A 9 -22.31 14.65 -0.76
N GLU A 10 -22.55 14.22 -2.00
CA GLU A 10 -22.98 12.87 -2.30
C GLU A 10 -21.79 12.01 -2.75
N VAL A 11 -21.70 10.80 -2.19
CA VAL A 11 -20.68 9.82 -2.55
C VAL A 11 -21.34 8.61 -3.19
N SER A 12 -21.09 8.40 -4.48
CA SER A 12 -21.58 7.22 -5.20
C SER A 12 -20.68 6.01 -4.93
N LEU A 13 -21.09 5.16 -3.97
CA LEU A 13 -20.39 3.90 -3.70
C LEU A 13 -20.47 2.92 -4.88
N ASP A 14 -21.48 3.03 -5.75
CA ASP A 14 -21.55 2.19 -6.95
C ASP A 14 -20.51 2.60 -8.00
N ASN A 15 -20.22 3.90 -8.13
CA ASN A 15 -19.11 4.36 -8.95
C ASN A 15 -17.76 3.91 -8.38
N ILE A 16 -17.56 3.91 -7.06
CA ILE A 16 -16.37 3.31 -6.43
C ILE A 16 -16.24 1.83 -6.80
N LYS A 17 -17.30 1.02 -6.65
CA LYS A 17 -17.27 -0.42 -6.98
C LYS A 17 -16.99 -0.66 -8.47
N HIS A 18 -17.58 0.15 -9.35
CA HIS A 18 -17.31 0.13 -10.79
C HIS A 18 -15.83 0.39 -11.06
N ASN A 19 -15.26 1.44 -10.48
CA ASN A 19 -13.86 1.80 -10.66
C ASN A 19 -12.90 0.71 -10.17
N VAL A 20 -13.17 0.13 -9.01
CA VAL A 20 -12.38 -1.01 -8.47
C VAL A 20 -12.44 -2.20 -9.43
N THR A 21 -13.62 -2.49 -9.99
CA THR A 21 -13.79 -3.56 -10.99
C THR A 21 -13.02 -3.28 -12.27
N LYS A 22 -12.97 -2.03 -12.73
CA LYS A 22 -12.17 -1.62 -13.89
C LYS A 22 -10.68 -1.79 -13.65
N VAL A 23 -10.16 -1.34 -12.51
CA VAL A 23 -8.75 -1.55 -12.15
C VAL A 23 -8.43 -3.04 -12.05
N ALA A 24 -9.28 -3.81 -11.37
CA ALA A 24 -9.10 -5.25 -11.24
C ALA A 24 -9.19 -5.98 -12.59
N GLY A 25 -9.98 -5.49 -13.56
CA GLY A 25 -10.04 -6.06 -14.90
C GLY A 25 -8.88 -5.67 -15.81
N PHE A 26 -8.22 -4.54 -15.52
CA PHE A 26 -7.11 -4.01 -16.32
C PHE A 26 -5.78 -4.69 -16.01
N ILE A 27 -5.53 -5.03 -14.75
CA ILE A 27 -4.28 -5.67 -14.32
C ILE A 27 -4.35 -7.20 -14.47
N SER A 28 -3.19 -7.87 -14.48
CA SER A 28 -3.10 -9.33 -14.55
C SER A 28 -3.96 -10.04 -13.49
N ARG A 29 -4.51 -11.22 -13.82
CA ARG A 29 -5.30 -12.06 -12.89
C ARG A 29 -4.51 -12.52 -11.65
N ARG A 30 -3.17 -12.49 -11.72
CA ARG A 30 -2.29 -12.82 -10.58
C ARG A 30 -1.97 -11.62 -9.69
N THR A 31 -2.13 -10.40 -10.21
CA THR A 31 -1.84 -9.16 -9.48
C THR A 31 -3.02 -8.78 -8.59
N LYS A 32 -2.71 -8.50 -7.33
CA LYS A 32 -3.64 -8.08 -6.28
C LYS A 32 -3.86 -6.57 -6.28
N VAL A 33 -4.89 -6.13 -5.56
CA VAL A 33 -5.22 -4.72 -5.36
C VAL A 33 -5.14 -4.37 -3.89
N MET A 34 -4.40 -3.32 -3.57
CA MET A 34 -4.49 -2.58 -2.31
C MET A 34 -5.29 -1.31 -2.55
N ALA A 35 -6.52 -1.23 -2.05
CA ALA A 35 -7.32 -0.03 -2.21
C ALA A 35 -6.81 1.07 -1.26
N VAL A 36 -6.35 2.20 -1.82
CA VAL A 36 -5.82 3.31 -1.03
C VAL A 36 -6.96 4.21 -0.58
N VAL A 37 -7.25 4.19 0.72
CA VAL A 37 -8.37 4.88 1.37
C VAL A 37 -7.91 5.91 2.42
N LYS A 38 -6.66 6.36 2.33
CA LYS A 38 -6.12 7.43 3.18
C LYS A 38 -6.88 8.76 3.03
N ALA A 39 -6.65 9.67 3.97
CA ALA A 39 -7.31 10.97 4.07
C ALA A 39 -8.83 10.87 4.05
N ASN A 40 -9.40 10.01 4.90
CA ASN A 40 -10.84 9.73 4.92
C ASN A 40 -11.39 9.27 3.56
N ALA A 41 -10.69 8.33 2.91
CA ALA A 41 -10.93 7.94 1.52
C ALA A 41 -10.97 9.14 0.57
N TYR A 42 -9.96 10.01 0.64
CA TYR A 42 -9.87 11.24 -0.16
C TYR A 42 -11.13 12.11 0.00
N GLY A 43 -11.66 12.20 1.22
CA GLY A 43 -12.88 12.94 1.54
C GLY A 43 -14.21 12.20 1.27
N HIS A 44 -14.19 10.97 0.75
CA HIS A 44 -15.40 10.23 0.35
C HIS A 44 -15.99 9.35 1.46
N GLY A 45 -15.38 9.31 2.65
CA GLY A 45 -15.83 8.48 3.77
C GLY A 45 -15.08 7.16 3.86
N LEU A 46 -14.18 7.09 4.84
CA LEU A 46 -13.22 6.01 5.04
C LEU A 46 -13.86 4.61 5.06
N VAL A 47 -14.87 4.43 5.90
CA VAL A 47 -15.40 3.11 6.24
C VAL A 47 -16.28 2.58 5.11
N GLU A 48 -17.14 3.42 4.56
CA GLU A 48 -18.07 3.12 3.49
C GLU A 48 -17.32 2.76 2.20
N VAL A 49 -16.31 3.56 1.83
CA VAL A 49 -15.45 3.29 0.68
C VAL A 49 -14.63 2.02 0.89
N ALA A 50 -14.01 1.83 2.06
CA ALA A 50 -13.25 0.62 2.35
C ALA A 50 -14.11 -0.65 2.19
N ARG A 51 -15.35 -0.64 2.69
CA ARG A 51 -16.31 -1.74 2.52
C ARG A 51 -16.69 -1.92 1.05
N ALA A 52 -16.96 -0.83 0.33
CA ALA A 52 -17.32 -0.90 -1.09
C ALA A 52 -16.19 -1.52 -1.93
N CYS A 53 -14.95 -1.10 -1.71
CA CYS A 53 -13.77 -1.67 -2.36
C CYS A 53 -13.65 -3.17 -2.14
N ILE A 54 -13.69 -3.63 -0.88
CA ILE A 54 -13.57 -5.05 -0.54
C ILE A 54 -14.73 -5.86 -1.12
N LYS A 55 -15.98 -5.40 -0.95
CA LYS A 55 -17.17 -6.13 -1.42
C LYS A 55 -17.24 -6.23 -2.94
N SER A 56 -16.73 -5.24 -3.66
CA SER A 56 -16.76 -5.26 -5.13
C SER A 56 -15.90 -6.36 -5.74
N GLN A 57 -14.76 -6.66 -5.13
CA GLN A 57 -13.76 -7.57 -5.67
C GLN A 57 -13.05 -8.32 -4.52
N PRO A 58 -13.76 -9.18 -3.76
CA PRO A 58 -13.27 -9.75 -2.50
C PRO A 58 -12.05 -10.67 -2.66
N SER A 59 -11.85 -11.26 -3.84
CA SER A 59 -10.68 -12.09 -4.16
C SER A 59 -9.49 -11.29 -4.72
N ARG A 60 -9.70 -10.03 -5.12
CA ARG A 60 -8.68 -9.17 -5.75
C ARG A 60 -8.22 -8.06 -4.81
N VAL A 61 -9.14 -7.44 -4.07
CA VAL A 61 -8.85 -6.38 -3.09
C VAL A 61 -8.51 -7.01 -1.74
N VAL A 62 -7.23 -7.27 -1.56
CA VAL A 62 -6.71 -8.03 -0.41
C VAL A 62 -6.10 -7.13 0.67
N PHE A 63 -5.84 -5.86 0.38
CA PHE A 63 -5.27 -4.89 1.30
C PHE A 63 -6.01 -3.56 1.23
N LEU A 64 -5.96 -2.81 2.33
CA LEU A 64 -6.28 -1.38 2.37
C LEU A 64 -4.99 -0.59 2.68
N GLY A 65 -4.81 0.55 2.03
CA GLY A 65 -3.71 1.48 2.30
C GLY A 65 -4.22 2.76 2.95
N VAL A 66 -3.69 3.11 4.13
CA VAL A 66 -4.02 4.35 4.86
C VAL A 66 -2.77 5.16 5.16
N SER A 67 -2.93 6.41 5.61
CA SER A 67 -1.81 7.30 5.93
C SER A 67 -1.47 7.35 7.42
N SER A 68 -2.43 7.07 8.30
CA SER A 68 -2.23 7.18 9.75
C SER A 68 -2.74 5.97 10.53
N VAL A 69 -2.26 5.82 11.76
CA VAL A 69 -2.70 4.76 12.69
C VAL A 69 -4.17 4.92 13.02
N GLU A 70 -4.65 6.15 13.19
CA GLU A 70 -6.04 6.50 13.52
C GLU A 70 -7.01 6.06 12.42
N GLU A 71 -6.64 6.23 11.15
CA GLU A 71 -7.41 5.70 10.02
C GLU A 71 -7.50 4.17 10.09
N GLY A 72 -6.37 3.50 10.36
CA GLY A 72 -6.34 2.06 10.55
C GLY A 72 -7.20 1.58 11.72
N ILE A 73 -7.16 2.29 12.86
CA ILE A 73 -8.00 2.01 14.03
C ILE A 73 -9.49 2.19 13.68
N SER A 74 -9.83 3.22 12.91
CA SER A 74 -11.21 3.48 12.47
C SER A 74 -11.73 2.34 11.60
N ILE A 75 -10.91 1.82 10.67
CA ILE A 75 -11.22 0.63 9.88
C ILE A 75 -11.45 -0.60 10.78
N ARG A 76 -10.62 -0.80 11.80
CA ARG A 76 -10.76 -1.92 12.75
C ARG A 76 -12.01 -1.81 13.61
N ARG A 77 -12.34 -0.61 14.11
CA ARG A 77 -13.60 -0.34 14.84
C ARG A 77 -14.83 -0.61 13.98
N ALA A 78 -14.72 -0.38 12.68
CA ALA A 78 -15.75 -0.74 11.70
C ALA A 78 -15.85 -2.25 11.38
N LYS A 79 -15.10 -3.10 12.10
CA LYS A 79 -15.05 -4.57 11.98
C LYS A 79 -14.53 -5.08 10.63
N ILE A 80 -13.76 -4.27 9.91
CA ILE A 80 -13.12 -4.67 8.66
C ILE A 80 -11.85 -5.46 8.99
N LYS A 81 -11.79 -6.71 8.53
CA LYS A 81 -10.70 -7.67 8.84
C LYS A 81 -9.57 -7.69 7.82
N SER A 82 -9.76 -7.10 6.64
CA SER A 82 -8.72 -7.07 5.61
C SER A 82 -7.43 -6.44 6.16
N PRO A 83 -6.24 -6.92 5.75
CA PRO A 83 -4.97 -6.26 6.06
C PRO A 83 -4.99 -4.77 5.74
N VAL A 84 -4.43 -3.96 6.65
CA VAL A 84 -4.36 -2.50 6.52
C VAL A 84 -2.91 -2.09 6.67
N LEU A 85 -2.32 -1.57 5.58
CA LEU A 85 -0.97 -1.03 5.57
C LEU A 85 -1.00 0.46 5.88
N ILE A 86 -0.20 0.89 6.86
CA ILE A 86 0.14 2.29 7.06
C ILE A 86 1.25 2.65 6.06
N LEU A 87 0.94 3.48 5.07
CA LEU A 87 1.85 3.79 3.95
C LEU A 87 2.98 4.76 4.32
N GLY A 88 2.78 5.55 5.39
CA GLY A 88 3.77 6.49 5.90
C GLY A 88 4.75 5.83 6.87
N THR A 89 5.92 6.45 7.05
CA THR A 89 6.82 6.09 8.15
C THR A 89 6.15 6.46 9.48
N LEU A 90 6.22 5.56 10.44
CA LEU A 90 5.74 5.80 11.79
C LEU A 90 6.88 6.39 12.61
N TYR A 91 6.79 7.68 12.89
CA TYR A 91 7.64 8.36 13.85
C TYR A 91 6.75 9.19 14.79
N PRO A 92 6.97 9.15 16.11
CA PRO A 92 8.01 8.39 16.79
C PRO A 92 7.65 6.88 16.85
N PHE A 93 8.66 6.00 16.95
CA PHE A 93 8.49 4.54 16.75
C PHE A 93 7.62 3.83 17.81
N GLU A 94 7.31 4.50 18.90
CA GLU A 94 6.36 4.09 19.94
C GLU A 94 4.98 3.80 19.35
N SER A 95 4.64 4.45 18.24
CA SER A 95 3.39 4.23 17.49
C SER A 95 3.24 2.77 17.01
N PHE A 96 4.34 2.00 16.89
CA PHE A 96 4.25 0.57 16.58
C PHE A 96 3.45 -0.21 17.62
N LYS A 97 3.41 0.24 18.89
CA LYS A 97 2.57 -0.38 19.92
C LYS A 97 1.10 -0.39 19.53
N GLU A 98 0.57 0.75 19.09
CA GLU A 98 -0.83 0.88 18.69
C GLU A 98 -1.13 0.16 17.37
N VAL A 99 -0.19 0.16 16.43
CA VAL A 99 -0.26 -0.63 15.19
C VAL A 99 -0.44 -2.10 15.49
N LEU A 100 0.42 -2.67 16.34
CA LEU A 100 0.35 -4.08 16.69
C LEU A 100 -0.93 -4.39 17.47
N LYS A 101 -1.29 -3.58 18.47
CA LYS A 101 -2.53 -3.75 19.24
C LYS A 101 -3.78 -3.87 18.35
N HIS A 102 -3.83 -3.11 17.26
CA HIS A 102 -4.95 -3.12 16.33
C HIS A 102 -4.75 -4.04 15.10
N SER A 103 -3.71 -4.88 15.10
CA SER A 103 -3.37 -5.77 13.99
C SER A 103 -3.34 -5.04 12.65
N LEU A 104 -2.67 -3.89 12.64
CA LEU A 104 -2.32 -3.12 11.46
C LEU A 104 -0.92 -3.52 10.99
N VAL A 105 -0.61 -3.26 9.72
CA VAL A 105 0.69 -3.55 9.11
C VAL A 105 1.47 -2.24 9.01
N PRO A 106 2.63 -2.11 9.68
CA PRO A 106 3.48 -0.93 9.56
C PRO A 106 4.32 -0.94 8.29
N THR A 107 4.63 0.26 7.80
CA THR A 107 5.79 0.48 6.94
C THR A 107 7.04 0.61 7.80
N VAL A 108 8.12 -0.10 7.42
CA VAL A 108 9.46 0.05 8.00
C VAL A 108 10.37 0.66 6.94
N ALA A 109 11.12 1.68 7.33
CA ALA A 109 12.01 2.45 6.46
C ALA A 109 13.42 2.64 7.04
N SER A 110 13.78 1.89 8.08
CA SER A 110 15.12 1.91 8.68
C SER A 110 15.38 0.67 9.54
N VAL A 111 16.66 0.35 9.75
CA VAL A 111 17.08 -0.74 10.67
C VAL A 111 16.66 -0.43 12.12
N LEU A 112 16.71 0.83 12.53
CA LEU A 112 16.23 1.23 13.86
C LEU A 112 14.73 0.93 14.01
N GLY A 113 13.91 1.30 13.02
CA GLY A 113 12.48 0.99 13.03
C GLY A 113 12.20 -0.51 13.06
N LEU A 114 12.99 -1.31 12.32
CA LEU A 114 12.92 -2.77 12.36
C LEU A 114 13.17 -3.33 13.76
N LYS A 115 14.26 -2.91 14.42
CA LYS A 115 14.63 -3.38 15.77
C LYS A 115 13.59 -2.97 16.83
N VAL A 116 13.04 -1.75 16.72
CA VAL A 116 11.98 -1.29 17.63
C VAL A 116 10.68 -2.09 17.41
N LEU A 117 10.31 -2.35 16.16
CA LEU A 117 9.14 -3.19 15.84
C LEU A 117 9.30 -4.61 16.40
N ASP A 118 10.46 -5.25 16.22
CA ASP A 118 10.77 -6.56 16.80
C ASP A 118 10.64 -6.55 18.32
N GLY A 119 11.19 -5.52 18.99
CA GLY A 119 11.09 -5.35 20.44
C GLY A 119 9.64 -5.28 20.94
N TYR A 120 8.77 -4.53 20.26
CA TYR A 120 7.35 -4.47 20.60
C TYR A 120 6.62 -5.78 20.29
N ALA A 121 6.92 -6.41 19.16
CA ALA A 121 6.33 -7.68 18.76
C ALA A 121 6.67 -8.80 19.76
N ARG A 122 7.92 -8.84 20.23
CA ARG A 122 8.40 -9.73 21.29
C ARG A 122 7.61 -9.55 22.60
N LYS A 123 7.45 -8.30 23.06
CA LYS A 123 6.69 -7.98 24.28
C LYS A 123 5.22 -8.41 24.19
N LEU A 124 4.65 -8.41 22.99
CA LEU A 124 3.27 -8.83 22.72
C LEU A 124 3.16 -10.32 22.34
N ASN A 125 4.24 -11.08 22.42
CA ASN A 125 4.33 -12.49 22.03
C ASN A 125 3.69 -12.80 20.67
N ARG A 126 4.06 -12.01 19.64
CA ARG A 126 3.52 -12.15 18.28
C ARG A 126 4.56 -11.89 17.21
N VAL A 127 4.31 -12.42 16.02
CA VAL A 127 5.08 -12.07 14.81
C VAL A 127 4.39 -10.89 14.11
N ALA A 128 5.10 -9.77 13.98
CA ALA A 128 4.63 -8.57 13.31
C ALA A 128 4.93 -8.64 11.80
N PRO A 129 3.91 -8.72 10.91
CA PRO A 129 4.15 -8.47 9.50
C PRO A 129 4.53 -7.00 9.30
N PHE A 130 5.37 -6.70 8.32
CA PHE A 130 5.68 -5.34 7.91
C PHE A 130 5.96 -5.24 6.42
N HIS A 131 5.83 -4.04 5.87
CA HIS A 131 6.27 -3.74 4.52
C HIS A 131 7.51 -2.86 4.56
N LEU A 132 8.58 -3.28 3.88
CA LEU A 132 9.79 -2.49 3.72
C LEU A 132 9.58 -1.42 2.65
N LYS A 133 9.77 -0.16 3.00
CA LYS A 133 9.81 0.94 2.04
C LYS A 133 11.24 1.14 1.55
N VAL A 134 11.40 1.14 0.22
CA VAL A 134 12.63 1.50 -0.45
C VAL A 134 12.39 2.78 -1.25
N ASP A 135 13.32 3.73 -1.14
CA ASP A 135 13.27 4.98 -1.90
C ASP A 135 14.07 4.83 -3.19
N THR A 136 13.36 4.76 -4.32
CA THR A 136 13.98 4.66 -5.65
C THR A 136 14.00 6.01 -6.37
N GLY A 137 13.87 7.14 -5.64
CA GLY A 137 13.98 8.49 -6.21
C GLY A 137 12.83 9.44 -5.86
N MET A 138 11.95 9.10 -4.92
CA MET A 138 10.94 10.06 -4.43
C MET A 138 11.54 11.01 -3.38
N GLY A 139 12.59 10.61 -2.68
CA GLY A 139 13.32 11.45 -1.72
C GLY A 139 12.52 11.79 -0.46
N ARG A 140 11.59 10.91 -0.05
CA ARG A 140 10.65 11.19 1.05
C ARG A 140 10.76 10.21 2.19
N ILE A 141 10.60 8.91 1.90
CA ILE A 141 10.66 7.83 2.89
C ILE A 141 11.20 6.56 2.24
N GLY A 142 12.02 5.83 2.98
CA GLY A 142 12.55 4.52 2.59
C GLY A 142 14.05 4.43 2.78
N ILE A 143 14.56 3.22 2.84
CA ILE A 143 16.00 2.98 2.71
C ILE A 143 16.42 3.13 1.24
N SER A 144 17.70 3.40 0.98
CA SER A 144 18.22 3.35 -0.38
C SER A 144 18.22 1.91 -0.93
N PRO A 145 18.18 1.73 -2.27
CA PRO A 145 18.25 0.40 -2.88
C PRO A 145 19.49 -0.41 -2.44
N ASP A 146 20.65 0.25 -2.33
CA ASP A 146 21.91 -0.38 -1.92
C ASP A 146 21.89 -0.86 -0.46
N ALA A 147 21.07 -0.24 0.39
CA ALA A 147 20.94 -0.62 1.80
C ALA A 147 20.10 -1.89 2.01
N VAL A 148 19.38 -2.39 1.00
CA VAL A 148 18.46 -3.53 1.13
C VAL A 148 19.18 -4.79 1.62
N LYS A 149 20.34 -5.13 1.06
CA LYS A 149 21.11 -6.31 1.51
C LYS A 149 21.54 -6.18 2.98
N GLY A 150 21.93 -4.97 3.41
CA GLY A 150 22.27 -4.69 4.80
C GLY A 150 21.07 -4.75 5.74
N PHE A 151 19.91 -4.27 5.29
CA PHE A 151 18.66 -4.38 6.03
C PHE A 151 18.25 -5.84 6.25
N LEU A 152 18.33 -6.68 5.21
CA LEU A 152 18.00 -8.11 5.31
C LEU A 152 18.92 -8.85 6.30
N ARG A 153 20.23 -8.54 6.31
CA ARG A 153 21.14 -9.08 7.33
C ARG A 153 20.74 -8.70 8.76
N ASN A 154 20.34 -7.44 8.99
CA ASN A 154 19.84 -7.02 10.31
C ASN A 154 18.51 -7.70 10.68
N MET A 155 17.70 -8.06 9.68
CA MET A 155 16.45 -8.77 9.90
C MET A 155 16.66 -10.21 10.39
N GLU A 156 17.77 -10.86 10.06
CA GLU A 156 18.09 -12.22 10.57
C GLU A 156 18.18 -12.27 12.10
N GLU A 157 18.56 -11.16 12.73
CA GLU A 157 18.61 -11.02 14.19
C GLU A 157 17.22 -10.84 14.82
N CYS A 158 16.20 -10.52 14.02
CA CYS A 158 14.85 -10.18 14.47
C CYS A 158 13.90 -11.38 14.33
N ARG A 159 13.50 -11.98 15.45
CA ARG A 159 12.70 -13.23 15.48
C ARG A 159 11.19 -13.01 15.49
N ASN A 160 10.74 -11.79 15.74
CA ASN A 160 9.34 -11.45 15.99
C ASN A 160 8.75 -10.58 14.87
N VAL A 161 9.41 -10.53 13.72
CA VAL A 161 8.97 -9.78 12.54
C VAL A 161 8.95 -10.68 11.31
N ARG A 162 8.09 -10.34 10.35
CA ARG A 162 7.98 -11.04 9.07
C ARG A 162 7.89 -10.01 7.95
N LEU A 163 8.82 -10.08 7.00
CA LEU A 163 8.73 -9.28 5.78
C LEU A 163 7.53 -9.78 4.96
N GLU A 164 6.46 -9.00 4.96
CA GLU A 164 5.22 -9.31 4.24
C GLU A 164 5.19 -8.65 2.86
N GLY A 165 5.87 -7.50 2.71
CA GLY A 165 6.01 -6.87 1.42
C GLY A 165 7.18 -5.89 1.31
N VAL A 166 7.48 -5.50 0.08
CA VAL A 166 8.50 -4.50 -0.25
C VAL A 166 7.90 -3.55 -1.28
N PHE A 167 8.12 -2.25 -1.11
CA PHE A 167 7.52 -1.27 -2.01
C PHE A 167 8.31 0.01 -2.21
N THR A 168 8.17 0.57 -3.41
CA THR A 168 8.56 1.94 -3.74
C THR A 168 7.33 2.77 -4.14
N HIS A 169 7.53 4.06 -4.45
CA HIS A 169 6.53 4.95 -5.03
C HIS A 169 7.22 5.82 -6.07
N PHE A 170 6.61 5.92 -7.25
CA PHE A 170 7.14 6.73 -8.34
C PHE A 170 6.79 8.19 -8.14
N ALA A 171 7.75 9.08 -8.34
CA ALA A 171 7.58 10.51 -8.08
C ALA A 171 6.83 11.21 -9.22
N ALA A 172 7.00 10.73 -10.45
CA ALA A 172 6.59 11.43 -11.67
C ALA A 172 5.91 10.50 -12.70
N ALA A 173 5.19 9.46 -12.24
CA ALA A 173 4.55 8.51 -13.15
C ALA A 173 3.52 9.15 -14.11
N ASP A 174 3.00 10.32 -13.76
CA ASP A 174 2.12 11.15 -14.59
C ASP A 174 2.86 12.12 -15.54
N SER A 175 4.11 12.47 -15.28
CA SER A 175 4.79 13.61 -15.89
C SER A 175 6.18 13.33 -16.49
N ASP A 176 6.92 12.33 -16.02
CA ASP A 176 8.24 11.96 -16.53
C ASP A 176 8.41 10.44 -16.67
N ASP A 177 8.32 9.97 -17.91
CA ASP A 177 8.41 8.55 -18.26
C ASP A 177 9.83 8.00 -18.11
N ALA A 178 10.84 8.79 -18.46
CA ALA A 178 12.23 8.36 -18.42
C ALA A 178 12.68 8.17 -16.96
N PHE A 179 12.35 9.14 -16.10
CA PHE A 179 12.63 9.04 -14.67
C PHE A 179 11.87 7.86 -14.05
N THR A 180 10.58 7.70 -14.36
CA THR A 180 9.78 6.58 -13.82
C THR A 180 10.34 5.23 -14.23
N LYS A 181 10.81 5.06 -15.47
CA LYS A 181 11.47 3.82 -15.93
C LYS A 181 12.77 3.54 -15.18
N GLU A 182 13.56 4.56 -14.86
CA GLU A 182 14.74 4.36 -14.01
C GLU A 182 14.35 3.93 -12.59
N GLN A 183 13.30 4.53 -12.02
CA GLN A 183 12.78 4.09 -10.71
C GLN A 183 12.30 2.63 -10.72
N ILE A 184 11.70 2.17 -11.84
CA ILE A 184 11.31 0.77 -12.05
C ILE A 184 12.56 -0.12 -12.07
N ARG A 185 13.58 0.23 -12.87
CA ARG A 185 14.85 -0.53 -12.96
C ARG A 185 15.53 -0.68 -11.60
N LEU A 186 15.58 0.39 -10.81
CA LEU A 186 16.11 0.36 -9.45
C LEU A 186 15.29 -0.59 -8.55
N PHE A 187 13.96 -0.56 -8.67
CA PHE A 187 13.11 -1.43 -7.88
C PHE A 187 13.21 -2.90 -8.32
N ASP A 188 13.40 -3.20 -9.60
CA ASP A 188 13.68 -4.57 -10.07
C ASP A 188 14.97 -5.13 -9.44
N GLY A 189 16.01 -4.31 -9.31
CA GLY A 189 17.22 -4.65 -8.56
C GLY A 189 16.94 -4.97 -7.09
N VAL A 190 16.04 -4.22 -6.46
CA VAL A 190 15.57 -4.48 -5.08
C VAL A 190 14.85 -5.83 -4.99
N VAL A 191 13.95 -6.15 -5.94
CA VAL A 191 13.27 -7.45 -6.00
C VAL A 191 14.30 -8.58 -6.10
N GLY A 192 15.32 -8.43 -6.96
CA GLY A 192 16.43 -9.37 -7.09
C GLY A 192 17.20 -9.58 -5.78
N ALA A 193 17.59 -8.48 -5.10
CA ALA A 193 18.29 -8.53 -3.83
C ALA A 193 17.46 -9.21 -2.71
N VAL A 194 16.15 -8.98 -2.68
CA VAL A 194 15.24 -9.64 -1.73
C VAL A 194 15.09 -11.12 -2.06
N LYS A 195 15.05 -11.51 -3.34
CA LYS A 195 15.01 -12.92 -3.77
C LYS A 195 16.26 -13.68 -3.34
N GLU A 196 17.43 -13.09 -3.55
CA GLU A 196 18.72 -13.62 -3.09
C GLU A 196 18.72 -13.79 -1.56
N GLY A 197 18.39 -12.73 -0.83
CA GLY A 197 18.35 -12.76 0.64
C GLY A 197 17.32 -13.73 1.21
N ALA A 198 16.13 -13.85 0.60
CA ALA A 198 15.09 -14.80 1.02
C ALA A 198 15.54 -16.26 0.99
N SER A 199 16.47 -16.60 0.11
CA SER A 199 17.02 -17.95 0.02
C SER A 199 18.01 -18.25 1.15
N ALA A 200 18.62 -17.21 1.75
CA ALA A 200 19.58 -17.35 2.85
C ALA A 200 18.91 -17.30 4.24
N ILE A 201 17.78 -16.59 4.39
CA ILE A 201 17.11 -16.41 5.67
C ILE A 201 16.16 -17.57 5.97
N LYS A 202 16.50 -18.37 7.01
CA LYS A 202 15.70 -19.52 7.44
C LYS A 202 14.25 -19.12 7.76
N GLY A 203 13.29 -19.77 7.11
CA GLY A 203 11.86 -19.55 7.31
C GLY A 203 11.27 -18.41 6.49
N MET A 204 12.08 -17.63 5.77
CA MET A 204 11.59 -16.68 4.79
C MET A 204 11.26 -17.39 3.48
N ARG A 205 10.09 -17.12 2.90
CA ARG A 205 9.67 -17.66 1.59
C ARG A 205 9.47 -16.50 0.64
N PHE A 206 10.28 -16.42 -0.41
CA PHE A 206 10.19 -15.36 -1.40
C PHE A 206 8.78 -15.21 -2.00
N ASN A 207 8.14 -16.33 -2.36
CA ASN A 207 6.78 -16.34 -2.93
C ASN A 207 5.68 -15.83 -1.96
N GLY A 208 6.01 -15.65 -0.67
CA GLY A 208 5.10 -15.08 0.33
C GLY A 208 5.25 -13.58 0.53
N ILE A 209 6.15 -12.91 -0.21
CA ILE A 209 6.44 -11.48 -0.10
C ILE A 209 5.69 -10.73 -1.22
N GLU A 210 4.91 -9.72 -0.85
CA GLU A 210 4.24 -8.85 -1.81
C GLU A 210 5.17 -7.74 -2.30
N PHE A 211 5.34 -7.63 -3.61
CA PHE A 211 6.05 -6.52 -4.24
C PHE A 211 5.03 -5.58 -4.88
N HIS A 212 5.16 -4.29 -4.59
CA HIS A 212 4.23 -3.31 -5.15
C HIS A 212 4.89 -1.96 -5.42
N ALA A 213 4.62 -1.36 -6.58
CA ALA A 213 5.13 -0.03 -6.92
C ALA A 213 4.05 0.88 -7.51
N ALA A 214 3.26 0.37 -8.45
CA ALA A 214 2.29 1.14 -9.20
C ALA A 214 1.19 1.81 -8.35
N SER A 215 1.09 3.13 -8.43
CA SER A 215 -0.09 3.94 -8.06
C SER A 215 -0.96 4.19 -9.30
N SER A 216 -2.05 4.96 -9.20
CA SER A 216 -3.01 5.18 -10.30
C SER A 216 -2.38 5.52 -11.65
N SER A 217 -1.41 6.44 -11.73
CA SER A 217 -0.77 6.80 -13.00
C SER A 217 0.05 5.64 -13.57
N ALA A 218 0.83 4.97 -12.72
CA ALA A 218 1.71 3.88 -13.13
C ALA A 218 0.96 2.58 -13.46
N ILE A 219 -0.21 2.35 -12.84
CA ILE A 219 -1.09 1.25 -13.22
C ILE A 219 -1.42 1.33 -14.71
N ILE A 220 -1.69 2.54 -15.21
CA ILE A 220 -2.09 2.78 -16.60
C ILE A 220 -0.88 2.78 -17.54
N LYS A 221 0.20 3.50 -17.17
CA LYS A 221 1.33 3.77 -18.10
C LYS A 221 2.43 2.71 -18.09
N PHE A 222 2.61 1.99 -16.99
CA PHE A 222 3.76 1.07 -16.80
C PHE A 222 3.29 -0.30 -16.30
N PRO A 223 2.70 -1.15 -17.16
CA PRO A 223 2.25 -2.49 -16.80
C PRO A 223 3.31 -3.37 -16.13
N GLU A 224 4.59 -3.19 -16.49
CA GLU A 224 5.74 -3.86 -15.89
C GLU A 224 5.89 -3.57 -14.39
N SER A 225 5.36 -2.44 -13.90
CA SER A 225 5.45 -2.02 -12.50
C SER A 225 4.35 -2.58 -11.58
N HIS A 226 3.52 -3.49 -12.10
CA HIS A 226 2.38 -4.06 -11.37
C HIS A 226 2.80 -5.08 -10.30
N TYR A 227 3.90 -5.81 -10.54
CA TYR A 227 4.42 -6.86 -9.65
C TYR A 227 3.32 -7.79 -9.11
N SER A 228 3.32 -8.08 -7.80
CA SER A 228 2.29 -8.91 -7.17
C SER A 228 1.07 -8.11 -6.73
N MET A 229 1.19 -6.80 -6.52
CA MET A 229 0.10 -5.94 -6.07
C MET A 229 0.21 -4.49 -6.56
N VAL A 230 -0.91 -3.88 -6.94
CA VAL A 230 -1.02 -2.45 -7.27
C VAL A 230 -1.75 -1.66 -6.19
N ARG A 231 -1.52 -0.34 -6.14
CA ARG A 231 -2.09 0.57 -5.12
C ARG A 231 -2.93 1.69 -5.74
N PRO A 232 -4.09 1.40 -6.35
CA PRO A 232 -4.95 2.43 -6.89
C PRO A 232 -5.48 3.36 -5.79
N GLY A 233 -5.35 4.67 -6.03
CA GLY A 233 -5.92 5.74 -5.21
C GLY A 233 -6.91 6.54 -6.04
N LEU A 234 -6.44 7.61 -6.71
CA LEU A 234 -7.25 8.54 -7.50
C LEU A 234 -8.24 7.85 -8.47
N CYS A 235 -7.78 6.83 -9.19
CA CYS A 235 -8.65 6.12 -10.14
C CYS A 235 -9.81 5.36 -9.47
N LEU A 236 -9.73 5.00 -8.18
CA LEU A 236 -10.87 4.42 -7.46
C LEU A 236 -12.01 5.43 -7.28
N TYR A 237 -11.68 6.72 -7.23
CA TYR A 237 -12.61 7.83 -7.03
C TYR A 237 -13.08 8.46 -8.34
N GLY A 238 -12.67 7.91 -9.48
CA GLY A 238 -12.97 8.46 -10.81
C GLY A 238 -12.21 9.73 -11.14
N LEU A 239 -11.10 9.97 -10.45
CA LEU A 239 -10.21 11.10 -10.72
C LEU A 239 -9.12 10.67 -11.68
N LEU A 240 -8.93 11.48 -12.72
CA LEU A 240 -7.95 11.25 -13.76
C LEU A 240 -6.54 11.49 -13.22
N PRO A 241 -5.64 10.49 -13.23
CA PRO A 241 -4.26 10.72 -12.83
C PRO A 241 -3.50 11.67 -13.77
N PHE A 242 -3.89 11.76 -15.04
CA PHE A 242 -3.32 12.65 -16.05
C PHE A 242 -4.31 12.82 -17.23
N PRO A 243 -4.17 13.86 -18.09
CA PRO A 243 -5.06 14.07 -19.23
C PRO A 243 -5.16 12.84 -20.16
N GLY A 244 -6.39 12.50 -20.58
CA GLY A 244 -6.66 11.37 -21.49
C GLY A 244 -6.75 9.98 -20.83
N SER A 245 -6.38 9.85 -19.54
CA SER A 245 -6.42 8.57 -18.81
C SER A 245 -7.82 7.95 -18.66
N ASP A 246 -8.89 8.73 -18.80
CA ASP A 246 -10.26 8.24 -18.66
C ASP A 246 -10.60 7.17 -19.71
N SER A 247 -10.10 7.36 -20.93
CA SER A 247 -10.35 6.46 -22.05
C SER A 247 -9.83 5.03 -21.81
N VAL A 248 -8.85 4.88 -20.90
CA VAL A 248 -8.18 3.61 -20.62
C VAL A 248 -8.95 2.76 -19.60
N LEU A 249 -9.20 3.29 -18.40
CA LEU A 249 -9.91 2.54 -17.35
C LEU A 249 -11.44 2.74 -17.39
N ARG A 250 -11.92 3.82 -18.02
CA ARG A 250 -13.35 4.22 -18.07
C ARG A 250 -13.96 4.28 -16.68
N THR A 251 -13.30 5.07 -15.82
CA THR A 251 -13.73 5.28 -14.44
C THR A 251 -14.88 6.29 -14.37
N LYS A 252 -15.63 6.29 -13.28
CA LYS A 252 -16.73 7.21 -13.03
C LYS A 252 -16.45 8.05 -11.79
N PRO A 253 -16.57 9.39 -11.85
CA PRO A 253 -16.47 10.24 -10.66
C PRO A 253 -17.41 9.77 -9.55
N ALA A 254 -16.94 9.77 -8.32
CA ALA A 254 -17.70 9.27 -7.18
C ALA A 254 -18.18 10.36 -6.21
N LEU A 255 -17.88 11.64 -6.48
CA LEU A 255 -18.23 12.78 -5.64
C LEU A 255 -19.05 13.80 -6.43
N SER A 256 -20.12 14.33 -5.83
CA SER A 256 -20.91 15.44 -6.36
C SER A 256 -21.47 16.34 -5.27
#